data_AF-A0A955SBU3-F1
#
_entry.id   AF-A0A955SBU3-F1
#
_cell.length_a   1.000
_cell.length_b   1.000
_cell.length_c   1.000
_cell.angle_alpha   90.00
_cell.angle_beta   90.00
_cell.angle_gamma   90.00
#
_symmetry.space_group_name_H-M   'P 1'
#
loop_
_entity.id
_entity.type
_entity.pdbx_description
1 polymer ?
#
loop_
_entity_poly.entity_id
_entity_poly.type
_entity_poly.pdbx_seq_one_letter_code
_entity_poly.pdbx_strand_id
1 'polypeptide(L)'
;NVGNVDRPYPNLFFFPRAITVGPDGLIYISDTGHHDIKVFDSEGKQVRTIGERGISKGQFDEPVGLRFGPDGNLYVCDTGNERIQIFRPNGGFKDMILVPGWNTDKVGMEPFIDFLPDGRIVISMSKKKMFRIYTPDGESAKNYSVQNGEPIGILVGPEGKIWMGDRTRNQIYRVTAP
;
A
#
# COMPACT_ATOMS: atom_id res chain seq x y z
N ASN A 1 28.28 -10.78 11.44
CA ASN A 1 27.61 -9.95 12.46
C ASN A 1 26.18 -9.69 12.06
N VAL A 2 25.30 -10.65 12.30
CA VAL A 2 23.86 -10.37 12.30
C VAL A 2 23.60 -9.82 13.70
N GLY A 3 23.25 -8.54 13.82
CA GLY A 3 22.85 -7.98 15.12
C GLY A 3 21.78 -8.86 15.76
N ASN A 4 21.71 -8.90 17.09
CA ASN A 4 20.65 -9.62 17.80
C ASN A 4 19.29 -9.20 17.22
N VAL A 5 18.69 -10.05 16.41
CA VAL A 5 17.35 -9.84 15.88
C VAL A 5 16.40 -10.26 16.98
N ASP A 6 15.92 -9.29 17.74
CA ASP A 6 14.80 -9.51 18.65
C ASP A 6 13.55 -9.85 17.82
N ARG A 7 12.77 -10.83 18.27
CA ARG A 7 11.53 -11.29 17.63
C ARG A 7 10.39 -11.16 18.63
N PRO A 8 9.99 -9.93 19.02
CA PRO A 8 9.05 -9.70 20.11
C PRO A 8 7.61 -10.18 19.83
N TYR A 9 7.26 -10.48 18.56
CA TYR A 9 5.91 -10.90 18.16
C TYR A 9 5.88 -12.25 17.43
N PRO A 10 6.29 -13.36 18.06
CA PRO A 10 6.15 -14.67 17.44
C PRO A 10 4.67 -14.97 17.20
N ASN A 11 4.30 -15.27 15.95
CA ASN A 11 2.95 -15.67 15.52
C ASN A 11 1.84 -14.60 15.62
N LEU A 12 2.16 -13.32 15.86
CA LEU A 12 1.14 -12.25 15.88
C LEU A 12 0.58 -11.94 14.48
N PHE A 13 1.41 -12.10 13.45
CA PHE A 13 1.09 -11.76 12.07
C PHE A 13 0.93 -13.00 11.21
N PHE A 14 0.13 -12.88 10.16
CA PHE A 14 -0.01 -13.87 9.10
C PHE A 14 0.25 -13.19 7.75
N PHE A 15 1.45 -13.42 7.20
CA PHE A 15 1.94 -12.78 5.97
C PHE A 15 1.86 -11.24 5.98
N PRO A 16 2.52 -10.54 6.93
CA PRO A 16 2.55 -9.08 6.90
C PRO A 16 3.33 -8.59 5.67
N ARG A 17 2.82 -7.57 4.95
CA ARG A 17 3.40 -7.16 3.64
C ARG A 17 3.91 -5.73 3.55
N ALA A 18 3.31 -4.79 4.28
CA ALA A 18 3.78 -3.41 4.30
C ALA A 18 3.76 -2.84 5.71
N ILE A 19 4.61 -1.83 5.92
CA ILE A 19 4.77 -1.10 7.16
C ILE A 19 4.91 0.39 6.83
N THR A 20 4.27 1.26 7.61
CA THR A 20 4.46 2.71 7.52
C THR A 20 4.37 3.36 8.89
N VAL A 21 4.88 4.59 9.00
CA VAL A 21 4.72 5.43 10.19
C VAL A 21 3.69 6.50 9.86
N GLY A 22 2.69 6.65 10.73
CA GLY A 22 1.67 7.68 10.62
C GLY A 22 2.12 9.05 11.12
N PRO A 23 1.38 10.12 10.79
CA PRO A 23 1.63 11.46 11.31
C PRO A 23 1.41 11.57 12.83
N ASP A 24 0.75 10.58 13.43
CA ASP A 24 0.57 10.41 14.87
C ASP A 24 1.78 9.72 15.55
N GLY A 25 2.81 9.35 14.79
CA GLY A 25 3.98 8.62 15.28
C GLY A 25 3.73 7.12 15.50
N LEU A 26 2.54 6.61 15.18
CA LEU A 26 2.22 5.19 15.31
C LEU A 26 2.72 4.41 14.09
N ILE A 27 2.99 3.13 14.31
CA ILE A 27 3.46 2.19 13.29
C ILE A 27 2.25 1.38 12.80
N TYR A 28 2.01 1.37 11.49
CA TYR A 28 0.89 0.67 10.86
C TYR A 28 1.44 -0.43 9.98
N ILE A 29 0.90 -1.64 10.13
CA ILE A 29 1.35 -2.84 9.42
C ILE A 29 0.14 -3.49 8.76
N SER A 30 0.20 -3.77 7.46
CA SER A 30 -0.79 -4.62 6.81
C SER A 30 -0.51 -6.07 7.17
N ASP A 31 -1.43 -6.66 7.93
CA ASP A 31 -1.41 -8.07 8.26
C ASP A 31 -2.27 -8.83 7.25
N THR A 32 -1.71 -8.99 6.05
CA THR A 32 -2.46 -9.36 4.85
C THR A 32 -3.29 -10.63 5.02
N GLY A 33 -2.73 -11.66 5.64
CA GLY A 33 -3.42 -12.94 5.84
C GLY A 33 -4.47 -12.91 6.95
N HIS A 34 -4.39 -11.96 7.89
CA HIS A 34 -5.48 -11.71 8.85
C HIS A 34 -6.52 -10.71 8.33
N HIS A 35 -6.29 -10.12 7.15
CA HIS A 35 -7.20 -9.15 6.53
C HIS A 35 -7.44 -7.91 7.41
N ASP A 36 -6.41 -7.46 8.13
CA ASP A 36 -6.47 -6.29 9.01
C ASP A 36 -5.21 -5.42 8.92
N ILE A 37 -5.28 -4.21 9.46
CA ILE A 37 -4.13 -3.35 9.72
C ILE A 37 -3.89 -3.29 11.22
N LYS A 38 -2.72 -3.73 11.67
CA LYS A 38 -2.32 -3.62 13.08
C LYS A 38 -1.55 -2.32 13.32
N VAL A 39 -1.84 -1.66 14.43
CA VAL A 39 -1.25 -0.37 14.79
C VAL A 39 -0.54 -0.47 16.13
N PHE A 40 0.70 -0.01 16.17
CA PHE A 40 1.58 -0.07 17.34
C PHE A 40 2.07 1.33 17.71
N ASP A 41 2.36 1.54 18.99
CA ASP A 41 3.14 2.70 19.43
C ASP A 41 4.64 2.51 19.17
N SER A 42 5.45 3.54 19.49
CA SER A 42 6.90 3.53 19.30
C SER A 42 7.63 2.49 20.16
N GLU A 43 7.00 2.03 21.24
CA GLU A 43 7.52 0.99 22.14
C GLU A 43 7.11 -0.42 21.67
N GLY A 44 6.37 -0.51 20.57
CA GLY A 44 5.93 -1.78 19.99
C GLY A 44 4.74 -2.41 20.72
N LYS A 45 3.97 -1.66 21.51
CA LYS A 45 2.70 -2.16 22.03
C LYS A 45 1.61 -1.94 20.99
N GLN A 46 0.84 -2.99 20.70
CA GLN A 46 -0.34 -2.85 19.83
C GLN A 46 -1.38 -1.97 20.52
N VAL A 47 -1.80 -0.90 19.86
CA VAL A 47 -2.77 0.08 20.39
C VAL A 47 -4.12 0.00 19.68
N ARG A 48 -4.17 -0.55 18.45
CA ARG A 48 -5.40 -0.64 17.65
C ARG A 48 -5.28 -1.68 16.54
N THR A 49 -6.45 -2.16 16.09
CA THR A 49 -6.63 -2.87 14.82
C THR A 49 -7.63 -2.10 13.96
N ILE A 50 -7.37 -1.99 12.66
CA ILE A 50 -8.30 -1.38 11.70
C ILE A 50 -8.77 -2.46 10.74
N GLY A 51 -10.08 -2.62 10.65
CA GLY A 51 -10.75 -3.56 9.76
C GLY A 51 -10.69 -5.01 10.20
N GLU A 52 -11.30 -5.84 9.38
CA GLU A 52 -11.47 -7.29 9.51
C GLU A 52 -11.76 -7.86 8.12
N ARG A 53 -11.77 -9.19 7.99
CA ARG A 53 -12.08 -9.83 6.70
C ARG A 53 -13.49 -9.48 6.20
N GLY A 54 -13.59 -9.06 4.94
CA GLY A 54 -14.86 -8.87 4.26
C GLY A 54 -14.80 -7.90 3.08
N ILE A 55 -15.96 -7.63 2.49
CA ILE A 55 -16.10 -6.80 1.28
C ILE A 55 -16.71 -5.41 1.57
N SER A 56 -17.23 -5.21 2.79
CA SER A 56 -17.91 -3.97 3.17
C SER A 56 -16.92 -2.82 3.41
N LYS A 57 -17.42 -1.60 3.54
CA LYS A 57 -16.60 -0.43 3.91
C LYS A 57 -15.92 -0.70 5.26
N GLY A 58 -14.62 -0.48 5.33
CA GLY A 58 -13.81 -0.73 6.52
C GLY A 58 -13.38 -2.19 6.72
N GLN A 59 -13.87 -3.13 5.91
CA GLN A 59 -13.41 -4.52 5.88
C GLN A 59 -12.41 -4.72 4.74
N PHE A 60 -11.49 -5.67 4.86
CA PHE A 60 -10.47 -5.93 3.85
C PHE A 60 -10.53 -7.36 3.31
N ASP A 61 -10.02 -7.51 2.09
CA ASP A 61 -9.62 -8.78 1.52
C ASP A 61 -8.19 -8.65 0.98
N GLU A 62 -7.23 -9.28 1.65
CA GLU A 62 -5.79 -9.18 1.38
C GLU A 62 -5.27 -7.72 1.25
N PRO A 63 -5.24 -6.94 2.34
CA PRO A 63 -4.63 -5.62 2.33
C PRO A 63 -3.12 -5.73 2.14
N VAL A 64 -2.54 -4.98 1.18
CA VAL A 64 -1.10 -5.06 0.85
C VAL A 64 -0.38 -3.74 1.11
N GLY A 65 -0.23 -2.88 0.11
CA GLY A 65 0.42 -1.58 0.26
C GLY A 65 -0.40 -0.65 1.14
N LEU A 66 0.28 0.13 1.98
CA LEU A 66 -0.35 1.19 2.76
C LEU A 66 0.57 2.40 2.89
N ARG A 67 0.00 3.61 2.83
CA ARG A 67 0.75 4.86 2.90
C ARG A 67 -0.15 5.99 3.38
N PHE A 68 0.41 6.89 4.17
CA PHE A 68 -0.26 8.16 4.47
C PHE A 68 -0.11 9.13 3.30
N GLY A 69 -1.24 9.68 2.85
CA GLY A 69 -1.30 10.71 1.84
C GLY A 69 -0.95 12.11 2.39
N PRO A 70 -0.78 13.11 1.50
CA PRO A 70 -0.51 14.49 1.90
C PRO A 70 -1.68 15.13 2.66
N ASP A 71 -2.88 14.54 2.59
CA ASP A 71 -4.08 14.93 3.34
C ASP A 71 -4.13 14.32 4.76
N GLY A 72 -3.06 13.61 5.17
CA GLY A 72 -2.94 12.97 6.46
C GLY A 72 -3.78 11.70 6.63
N ASN A 73 -4.46 11.22 5.58
CA ASN A 73 -5.24 9.98 5.67
C ASN A 73 -4.40 8.77 5.26
N LEU A 74 -4.76 7.61 5.80
CA LEU A 74 -4.16 6.33 5.47
C LEU A 74 -4.87 5.74 4.25
N TYR A 75 -4.11 5.45 3.19
CA TYR A 75 -4.58 4.77 2.00
C TYR A 75 -4.08 3.34 2.05
N VAL A 76 -4.99 2.37 1.88
CA VAL A 76 -4.71 0.94 1.96
C VAL A 76 -5.14 0.27 0.67
N CYS A 77 -4.21 -0.41 0.00
CA CYS A 77 -4.49 -1.26 -1.16
C CYS A 77 -5.19 -2.54 -0.71
N ASP A 78 -6.52 -2.52 -0.75
CA ASP A 78 -7.42 -3.63 -0.44
C ASP A 78 -7.58 -4.51 -1.69
N THR A 79 -6.57 -5.36 -1.92
CA THR A 79 -6.27 -5.90 -3.24
C THR A 79 -7.30 -6.94 -3.69
N GLY A 80 -7.76 -7.80 -2.77
CA GLY A 80 -8.80 -8.78 -3.04
C GLY A 80 -10.17 -8.15 -3.33
N ASN A 81 -10.40 -6.92 -2.89
CA ASN A 81 -11.61 -6.14 -3.19
C ASN A 81 -11.43 -5.15 -4.36
N GLU A 82 -10.33 -5.23 -5.09
CA GLU A 82 -9.97 -4.34 -6.21
C GLU A 82 -10.13 -2.83 -5.90
N ARG A 83 -9.74 -2.39 -4.70
CA ARG A 83 -9.96 -0.99 -4.27
C ARG A 83 -8.85 -0.46 -3.38
N ILE A 84 -8.75 0.86 -3.31
CA ILE A 84 -8.01 1.56 -2.26
C ILE A 84 -9.04 2.02 -1.24
N GLN A 85 -8.85 1.69 0.04
CA GLN A 85 -9.66 2.26 1.11
C GLN A 85 -8.89 3.36 1.84
N ILE A 86 -9.60 4.42 2.18
CA ILE A 86 -9.04 5.63 2.80
C ILE A 86 -9.59 5.73 4.22
N PHE A 87 -8.70 5.86 5.20
CA PHE A 87 -9.03 5.95 6.61
C PHE A 87 -8.44 7.21 7.22
N ARG A 88 -9.17 7.79 8.17
CA ARG A 88 -8.61 8.83 9.03
C ARG A 88 -7.53 8.23 9.95
N PRO A 89 -6.57 9.01 10.48
CA PRO A 89 -5.57 8.53 11.43
C PRO A 89 -6.15 7.82 12.67
N ASN A 90 -7.38 8.17 13.07
CA ASN A 90 -8.07 7.50 14.17
C ASN A 90 -8.62 6.10 13.80
N GLY A 91 -8.47 5.65 12.55
CA GLY A 91 -8.93 4.36 12.04
C GLY A 91 -10.35 4.38 11.47
N GLY A 92 -11.05 5.52 11.51
CA GLY A 92 -12.39 5.64 10.93
C GLY A 92 -12.36 5.67 9.41
N PHE A 93 -13.17 4.82 8.77
CA PHE A 93 -13.36 4.83 7.31
C PHE A 93 -13.74 6.23 6.82
N LYS A 94 -13.07 6.68 5.76
CA LYS A 94 -13.31 7.98 5.11
C LYS A 94 -13.95 7.78 3.75
N ASP A 95 -13.30 7.02 2.87
CA ASP A 95 -13.72 6.86 1.48
C ASP A 95 -13.03 5.66 0.81
N MET A 96 -13.31 5.41 -0.47
CA MET A 96 -12.63 4.39 -1.27
C MET A 96 -12.54 4.77 -2.76
N ILE A 97 -11.48 4.28 -3.41
CA ILE A 97 -11.26 4.43 -4.86
C ILE A 97 -11.27 3.03 -5.47
N LEU A 98 -12.12 2.80 -6.47
CA LEU A 98 -12.10 1.54 -7.21
C LEU A 98 -10.86 1.46 -8.08
N VAL A 99 -10.25 0.27 -8.13
CA VAL A 99 -9.07 -0.01 -8.95
C VAL A 99 -9.35 -1.20 -9.86
N PRO A 100 -10.11 -0.99 -10.95
CA PRO A 100 -10.41 -2.07 -11.89
C PRO A 100 -9.14 -2.69 -12.46
N GLY A 101 -9.10 -4.03 -12.43
CA GLY A 101 -7.99 -4.82 -12.98
C GLY A 101 -6.90 -5.17 -11.96
N TRP A 102 -7.12 -4.92 -10.67
CA TRP A 102 -6.44 -5.64 -9.59
C TRP A 102 -7.10 -6.99 -9.39
N ASN A 103 -6.77 -7.97 -10.23
CA ASN A 103 -7.39 -9.29 -10.18
C ASN A 103 -6.96 -10.11 -8.94
N THR A 104 -7.92 -10.86 -8.39
CA THR A 104 -7.95 -11.53 -7.07
C THR A 104 -7.21 -12.86 -6.95
N ASP A 105 -6.66 -13.42 -8.03
CA ASP A 105 -6.46 -14.88 -8.05
C ASP A 105 -5.02 -15.37 -7.85
N LYS A 106 -4.05 -14.52 -7.46
CA LYS A 106 -2.65 -14.98 -7.38
C LYS A 106 -1.82 -14.42 -6.23
N VAL A 107 -1.25 -15.37 -5.49
CA VAL A 107 0.00 -15.23 -4.72
C VAL A 107 1.03 -14.44 -5.53
N GLY A 108 1.61 -13.40 -4.93
CA GLY A 108 2.66 -12.58 -5.53
C GLY A 108 2.17 -11.35 -6.32
N MET A 109 0.91 -10.91 -6.12
CA MET A 109 0.54 -9.51 -6.35
C MET A 109 0.76 -8.71 -5.07
N GLU A 110 1.59 -7.67 -5.16
CA GLU A 110 1.96 -6.81 -4.03
C GLU A 110 1.85 -5.35 -4.50
N PRO A 111 0.64 -4.83 -4.75
CA PRO A 111 0.50 -3.45 -5.18
C PRO A 111 0.88 -2.52 -4.03
N PHE A 112 1.77 -1.58 -4.34
CA PHE A 112 2.17 -0.50 -3.47
C PHE A 112 1.61 0.82 -3.98
N ILE A 113 1.53 1.79 -3.08
CA ILE A 113 0.94 3.10 -3.30
C ILE A 113 1.90 4.17 -2.79
N ASP A 114 2.03 5.26 -3.53
CA ASP A 114 2.68 6.48 -3.08
C ASP A 114 2.07 7.71 -3.78
N PHE A 115 2.51 8.90 -3.43
CA PHE A 115 1.89 10.16 -3.86
C PHE A 115 2.88 11.05 -4.60
N LEU A 116 2.44 11.64 -5.70
CA LEU A 116 3.15 12.74 -6.34
C LEU A 116 3.06 14.02 -5.49
N PRO A 117 4.03 14.96 -5.62
CA PRO A 117 4.02 16.21 -4.87
C PRO A 117 2.75 17.05 -5.07
N ASP A 118 2.05 16.87 -6.19
CA ASP A 118 0.77 17.52 -6.52
C ASP A 118 -0.46 16.79 -5.94
N GLY A 119 -0.26 15.73 -5.15
CA GLY A 119 -1.31 14.95 -4.51
C GLY A 119 -1.89 13.82 -5.37
N ARG A 120 -1.44 13.65 -6.63
CA ARG A 120 -1.86 12.51 -7.45
C ARG A 120 -1.42 11.20 -6.82
N ILE A 121 -2.26 10.18 -6.94
CA ILE A 121 -2.06 8.87 -6.31
C ILE A 121 -1.43 7.93 -7.32
N VAL A 122 -0.28 7.34 -6.99
CA VAL A 122 0.45 6.41 -7.86
C VAL A 122 0.37 5.02 -7.27
N ILE A 123 -0.10 4.05 -8.05
CA ILE A 123 -0.14 2.65 -7.65
C ILE A 123 0.61 1.75 -8.64
N SER A 124 1.25 0.70 -8.12
CA SER A 124 1.79 -0.36 -8.96
C SER A 124 0.71 -1.37 -9.35
N MET A 125 0.82 -1.91 -10.57
CA MET A 125 -0.04 -2.99 -11.07
C MET A 125 0.83 -4.06 -11.73
N SER A 126 1.53 -4.84 -10.90
CA SER A 126 2.61 -5.75 -11.29
C SER A 126 2.26 -6.70 -12.43
N LYS A 127 1.13 -7.41 -12.33
CA LYS A 127 0.69 -8.39 -13.35
C LYS A 127 0.20 -7.76 -14.64
N LYS A 128 -0.20 -6.50 -14.60
CA LYS A 128 -0.54 -5.73 -15.79
C LYS A 128 0.69 -5.07 -16.41
N LYS A 129 1.88 -5.20 -15.79
CA LYS A 129 3.14 -4.59 -16.23
C LYS A 129 2.98 -3.09 -16.43
N MET A 130 2.35 -2.43 -15.48
CA MET A 130 2.06 -1.00 -15.53
C MET A 130 2.00 -0.40 -14.13
N PHE A 131 2.00 0.93 -14.07
CA PHE A 131 1.53 1.69 -12.94
C PHE A 131 0.34 2.55 -13.38
N ARG A 132 -0.48 2.95 -12.41
CA ARG A 132 -1.64 3.83 -12.64
C ARG A 132 -1.50 5.07 -11.78
N ILE A 133 -1.81 6.22 -12.36
CA ILE A 133 -1.86 7.49 -11.64
C ILE A 133 -3.33 7.95 -11.61
N TYR A 134 -3.86 8.19 -10.43
CA TYR A 134 -5.16 8.84 -10.22
C TYR A 134 -5.00 10.33 -9.97
N THR A 135 -6.05 11.10 -10.27
CA THR A 135 -6.22 12.46 -9.75
C THR A 135 -6.26 12.46 -8.21
N PRO A 136 -5.98 13.60 -7.55
CA PRO A 136 -5.95 13.66 -6.08
C PRO A 136 -7.28 13.28 -5.41
N ASP A 137 -8.41 13.48 -6.10
CA ASP A 137 -9.75 13.08 -5.69
C ASP A 137 -10.06 11.59 -5.94
N GLY A 138 -9.20 10.88 -6.67
CA GLY A 138 -9.42 9.49 -7.06
C GLY A 138 -10.45 9.26 -8.17
N GLU A 139 -11.03 10.31 -8.76
CA GLU A 139 -12.15 10.17 -9.71
C GLU A 139 -11.71 9.71 -11.11
N SER A 140 -10.49 10.08 -11.53
CA SER A 140 -9.98 9.75 -12.86
C SER A 140 -8.56 9.19 -12.80
N ALA A 141 -8.18 8.39 -13.79
CA ALA A 141 -6.88 7.73 -13.81
C ALA A 141 -6.30 7.54 -15.19
N LYS A 142 -4.97 7.44 -15.26
CA LYS A 142 -4.22 7.08 -16.47
C LYS A 142 -3.27 5.93 -16.21
N ASN A 143 -3.21 5.02 -17.18
CA ASN A 143 -2.38 3.83 -17.15
C ASN A 143 -1.06 4.07 -17.89
N TYR A 144 0.05 3.59 -17.32
CA TYR A 144 1.38 3.72 -17.89
C TYR A 144 2.05 2.36 -17.94
N SER A 145 2.17 1.83 -19.15
CA SER A 145 2.84 0.56 -19.39
C SER A 145 4.32 0.65 -19.07
N VAL A 146 4.79 -0.28 -18.25
CA VAL A 146 6.20 -0.55 -18.04
C VAL A 146 6.59 -1.61 -19.05
N GLN A 147 7.24 -1.19 -20.13
CA GLN A 147 7.71 -2.15 -21.11
C GLN A 147 8.67 -3.11 -20.42
N ASN A 148 8.41 -4.40 -20.65
CA ASN A 148 9.31 -5.46 -20.30
C ASN A 148 9.48 -5.73 -18.77
N GLY A 149 8.90 -4.99 -17.82
CA GLY A 149 9.08 -5.26 -16.36
C GLY A 149 7.82 -5.64 -15.56
N GLU A 150 7.99 -6.09 -14.31
CA GLU A 150 6.89 -6.26 -13.32
C GLU A 150 7.09 -5.29 -12.13
N PRO A 151 6.50 -4.07 -12.14
CA PRO A 151 6.57 -3.15 -10.98
C PRO A 151 6.01 -3.80 -9.72
N ILE A 152 6.77 -3.80 -8.62
CA ILE A 152 6.24 -4.17 -7.29
C ILE A 152 6.25 -2.94 -6.38
N GLY A 153 7.37 -2.70 -5.70
CA GLY A 153 7.55 -1.54 -4.84
C GLY A 153 7.52 -0.28 -5.66
N ILE A 154 6.79 0.73 -5.19
CA ILE A 154 6.72 2.05 -5.80
C ILE A 154 7.00 3.10 -4.73
N LEU A 155 7.81 4.09 -5.08
CA LEU A 155 8.07 5.26 -4.25
C LEU A 155 8.17 6.48 -5.14
N VAL A 156 7.73 7.62 -4.65
CA VAL A 156 7.90 8.92 -5.30
C VAL A 156 8.97 9.70 -4.55
N GLY A 157 10.00 10.12 -5.29
CA GLY A 157 11.01 11.02 -4.77
C GLY A 157 10.46 12.45 -4.61
N PRO A 158 11.06 13.28 -3.75
CA PRO A 158 10.64 14.68 -3.54
C PRO A 158 10.62 15.51 -4.83
N GLU A 159 11.39 15.10 -5.84
CA GLU A 159 11.41 15.71 -7.18
C GLU A 159 10.23 15.30 -8.08
N GLY A 160 9.29 14.48 -7.59
CA GLY A 160 8.15 13.98 -8.35
C GLY A 160 8.47 12.83 -9.32
N LYS A 161 9.66 12.21 -9.21
CA LYS A 161 10.00 11.02 -9.99
C LYS A 161 9.52 9.77 -9.31
N ILE A 162 8.92 8.88 -10.09
CA ILE A 162 8.42 7.59 -9.64
C ILE A 162 9.54 6.57 -9.77
N TRP A 163 9.91 5.95 -8.66
CA TRP A 163 10.89 4.87 -8.56
C TRP A 163 10.16 3.55 -8.33
N MET A 164 10.56 2.51 -9.06
CA MET A 164 9.92 1.21 -8.97
C MET A 164 10.95 0.09 -8.91
N GLY A 165 10.71 -0.88 -8.03
CA GLY A 165 11.44 -2.15 -8.02
C GLY A 165 10.83 -3.14 -9.02
N ASP A 166 11.67 -3.86 -9.76
CA ASP A 166 11.29 -4.93 -10.67
C ASP A 166 11.84 -6.28 -10.16
N ARG A 167 10.97 -7.07 -9.54
CA ARG A 167 11.35 -8.37 -8.96
C ARG A 167 11.76 -9.38 -10.03
N THR A 168 11.24 -9.29 -11.24
CA THR A 168 11.54 -10.30 -12.28
C THR A 168 12.89 -10.10 -12.93
N ARG A 169 13.50 -8.92 -12.73
CA ARG A 169 14.72 -8.51 -13.42
C ARG A 169 15.84 -8.06 -12.51
N ASN A 170 15.62 -8.10 -11.19
CA ASN A 170 16.61 -7.70 -10.21
C ASN A 170 17.12 -6.26 -10.44
N GLN A 171 16.23 -5.34 -10.81
CA GLN A 171 16.57 -3.96 -11.10
C GLN A 171 15.58 -2.98 -10.46
N ILE A 172 16.00 -1.72 -10.39
CA ILE A 172 15.10 -0.58 -10.14
C ILE A 172 15.03 0.27 -11.40
N TYR A 173 13.92 0.96 -11.60
CA TYR A 173 13.76 1.91 -12.69
C TYR A 173 13.05 3.17 -12.20
N ARG A 174 13.19 4.23 -12.98
CA ARG A 174 12.66 5.55 -12.65
C ARG A 174 11.91 6.11 -13.84
N VAL A 175 10.76 6.69 -13.57
CA VAL A 175 9.91 7.34 -14.57
C VAL A 175 9.61 8.76 -14.09
N THR A 176 9.76 9.74 -14.98
CA THR A 176 9.23 11.08 -14.73
C THR A 176 7.73 11.04 -14.99
N ALA A 177 6.93 11.36 -13.98
CA ALA A 177 5.50 11.47 -14.16
C ALA A 177 5.21 12.57 -15.21
N PRO A 178 4.28 12.33 -16.16
CA PRO A 178 3.86 13.36 -17.11
C PRO A 178 2.96 14.41 -16.44
#